data_AF-A0A0Q8NSX8-F1
#
_entry.id   AF-A0A0Q8NSX8-F1
#
_cell.length_a   1.000
_cell.length_b   1.000
_cell.length_c   1.000
_cell.angle_alpha   90.00
_cell.angle_beta   90.00
_cell.angle_gamma   90.00
#
_symmetry.space_group_name_H-M   'P 1'
#
loop_
_entity.id
_entity.type
_entity.pdbx_description
1 polymer ?
#
loop_
_entity_poly.entity_id
_entity_poly.type
_entity_poly.pdbx_seq_one_letter_code
_entity_poly.pdbx_strand_id
1 'polypeptide(L)'
;MIELEDVPELIDPVMVCAFEGWNDAGDAASAAVGHLDETWGGKVFAALDAEDYYDFQVNRPTVWLDGGVRRITWPTTRLSVVRVTEPKPRDLVLVRGIEPSMRWRSYCNELLGFAHELGVELVVILGALLGDAPHSRPVPVSGVTSDADLARTLDLEESRYEGPTGIVGVLQEACAHAGVPAVTLWAAVPHYVAQPPNPKASLALINKLEDLLDLRIPPGELTEDARAWQLGVDQLAAEDSEVAEYVQQLEEAQDTAELPEASGDAIAREFERYLRRRDNLGPTGEKPVSGHATAERPPTDPEPRTDNPPDEPES
;
A
#
# COMPACT_ATOMS: atom_id res chain seq x y z
N MET A 1 -1.81 -19.02 -25.62
CA MET A 1 -3.09 -18.31 -25.85
C MET A 1 -4.05 -18.90 -24.86
N ILE A 2 -4.34 -18.15 -23.81
CA ILE A 2 -5.24 -18.59 -22.74
C ILE A 2 -6.65 -18.34 -23.28
N GLU A 3 -7.47 -19.39 -23.35
CA GLU A 3 -8.82 -19.28 -23.90
C GLU A 3 -9.76 -18.78 -22.79
N LEU A 4 -10.08 -17.48 -22.84
CA LEU A 4 -11.08 -16.85 -21.98
C LEU A 4 -12.52 -17.33 -22.26
N GLU A 5 -12.71 -18.26 -23.20
CA GLU A 5 -14.02 -18.76 -23.62
C GLU A 5 -14.83 -19.40 -22.48
N ASP A 6 -14.16 -19.85 -21.41
CA ASP A 6 -14.77 -20.45 -20.23
C ASP A 6 -15.11 -19.43 -19.11
N VAL A 7 -14.74 -18.15 -19.27
CA VAL A 7 -15.04 -17.11 -18.29
C VAL A 7 -16.42 -16.50 -18.60
N PRO A 8 -17.37 -16.53 -17.65
CA PRO A 8 -18.68 -15.91 -17.85
C PRO A 8 -18.54 -14.38 -17.96
N GLU A 9 -19.56 -13.73 -18.52
CA GLU A 9 -19.65 -12.26 -18.46
C GLU A 9 -19.64 -11.80 -16.99
N LEU A 10 -18.73 -10.85 -16.71
CA LEU A 10 -18.49 -10.36 -15.36
C LEU A 10 -19.38 -9.16 -15.02
N ILE A 11 -19.66 -8.99 -13.73
CA ILE A 11 -20.49 -7.93 -13.15
C ILE A 11 -19.58 -7.02 -12.32
N ASP A 12 -19.48 -5.75 -12.70
CA ASP A 12 -18.67 -4.70 -12.05
C ASP A 12 -17.27 -5.21 -11.59
N PRO A 13 -16.46 -5.79 -12.50
CA PRO A 13 -15.29 -6.58 -12.12
C PRO A 13 -14.15 -5.75 -11.53
N VAL A 14 -13.59 -6.24 -10.43
CA VAL A 14 -12.38 -5.70 -9.78
C VAL A 14 -11.29 -6.74 -9.81
N MET A 15 -10.08 -6.37 -10.21
CA MET A 15 -8.92 -7.26 -10.14
C MET A 15 -8.22 -7.09 -8.79
N VAL A 16 -8.02 -8.17 -8.04
CA VAL A 16 -7.32 -8.15 -6.75
C VAL A 16 -6.03 -8.95 -6.87
N CYS A 17 -4.89 -8.29 -6.74
CA CYS A 17 -3.57 -8.86 -6.97
C CYS A 17 -2.78 -9.02 -5.68
N ALA A 18 -2.08 -10.15 -5.51
CA ALA A 18 -1.05 -10.30 -4.49
C ALA A 18 0.14 -11.12 -5.03
N PHE A 19 1.34 -10.70 -4.65
CA PHE A 19 2.59 -11.31 -5.12
C PHE A 19 3.47 -11.67 -3.93
N GLU A 20 3.74 -12.97 -3.76
CA GLU A 20 4.66 -13.50 -2.77
C GLU A 20 6.08 -12.94 -3.00
N GLY A 21 6.90 -12.95 -1.94
CA GLY A 21 8.30 -12.51 -1.99
C GLY A 21 8.53 -11.19 -1.28
N TRP A 22 9.25 -10.26 -1.90
CA TRP A 22 9.73 -9.03 -1.24
C TRP A 22 8.58 -8.12 -0.76
N ASN A 23 7.43 -8.17 -1.43
CA ASN A 23 6.28 -7.31 -1.18
C ASN A 23 5.24 -7.92 -0.21
N ASP A 24 5.54 -9.06 0.42
CA ASP A 24 4.55 -9.85 1.15
C ASP A 24 5.06 -10.38 2.49
N ALA A 25 5.32 -9.47 3.43
CA ALA A 25 5.71 -9.82 4.78
C ALA A 25 4.69 -10.76 5.46
N GLY A 26 5.18 -11.86 6.04
CA GLY A 26 4.34 -12.86 6.69
C GLY A 26 3.40 -13.64 5.76
N ASP A 27 3.64 -13.60 4.44
CA ASP A 27 2.74 -14.08 3.37
C ASP A 27 1.32 -13.50 3.47
N ALA A 28 1.18 -12.32 4.08
CA ALA A 28 -0.11 -11.78 4.49
C ALA A 28 -1.05 -11.46 3.32
N ALA A 29 -0.54 -10.83 2.27
CA ALA A 29 -1.28 -10.44 1.08
C ALA A 29 -1.64 -11.64 0.20
N SER A 30 -0.68 -12.53 -0.07
CA SER A 30 -0.95 -13.75 -0.85
C SER A 30 -1.90 -14.69 -0.12
N ALA A 31 -1.81 -14.80 1.21
CA ALA A 31 -2.77 -15.53 2.03
C ALA A 31 -4.15 -14.87 2.03
N ALA A 32 -4.23 -13.53 2.04
CA ALA A 32 -5.51 -12.81 1.92
C ALA A 32 -6.21 -13.14 0.60
N VAL A 33 -5.52 -13.07 -0.55
CA VAL A 33 -6.09 -13.47 -1.85
C VAL A 33 -6.44 -14.96 -1.88
N GLY A 34 -5.61 -15.80 -1.28
CA GLY A 34 -5.90 -17.23 -1.10
C GLY A 34 -7.20 -17.48 -0.34
N HIS A 35 -7.43 -16.74 0.74
CA HIS A 35 -8.68 -16.81 1.51
C HIS A 35 -9.90 -16.43 0.67
N LEU A 36 -9.82 -15.40 -0.18
CA LEU A 36 -10.92 -15.03 -1.09
C LEU A 36 -11.22 -16.17 -2.08
N ASP A 37 -10.18 -16.77 -2.66
CA ASP A 37 -10.30 -17.87 -3.61
C ASP A 37 -10.96 -19.09 -2.95
N GLU A 38 -10.53 -19.46 -1.73
CA GLU A 38 -11.09 -20.58 -0.97
C GLU A 38 -12.52 -20.31 -0.50
N THR A 39 -12.80 -19.09 -0.01
CA THR A 39 -14.10 -18.70 0.54
C THR A 39 -15.22 -18.77 -0.50
N TRP A 40 -14.93 -18.37 -1.74
CA TRP A 40 -15.93 -18.34 -2.81
C TRP A 40 -15.74 -19.42 -3.88
N GLY A 41 -14.78 -20.33 -3.70
CA GLY A 41 -14.53 -21.45 -4.61
C GLY A 41 -14.09 -20.99 -5.99
N GLY A 42 -13.05 -20.16 -6.03
CA GLY A 42 -12.53 -19.55 -7.24
C GLY A 42 -12.15 -20.56 -8.31
N LYS A 43 -12.39 -20.17 -9.57
CA LYS A 43 -12.09 -20.99 -10.74
C LYS A 43 -10.92 -20.38 -11.48
N VAL A 44 -9.77 -21.07 -11.44
CA VAL A 44 -8.60 -20.69 -12.23
C VAL A 44 -8.94 -20.84 -13.71
N PHE A 45 -8.83 -19.74 -14.46
CA PHE A 45 -9.05 -19.71 -15.91
C PHE A 45 -7.75 -19.41 -16.67
N ALA A 46 -6.75 -18.85 -15.99
CA ALA A 46 -5.48 -18.48 -16.60
C ALA A 46 -4.31 -18.74 -15.65
N ALA A 47 -3.15 -19.00 -16.25
CA ALA A 47 -1.86 -18.99 -15.57
C ALA A 47 -0.80 -18.46 -16.52
N LEU A 48 0.04 -17.54 -16.05
CA LEU A 48 1.14 -17.00 -16.85
C LEU A 48 2.19 -18.08 -17.09
N ASP A 49 2.83 -18.05 -18.26
CA ASP A 49 3.91 -18.99 -18.56
C ASP A 49 5.09 -18.77 -17.59
N ALA A 50 5.45 -19.82 -16.88
CA ALA A 50 6.49 -19.73 -15.87
C ALA A 50 7.89 -19.51 -16.47
N GLU A 51 8.13 -20.02 -17.69
CA GLU A 51 9.46 -19.96 -18.31
C GLU A 51 9.88 -18.53 -18.68
N ASP A 52 8.91 -17.66 -18.96
CA ASP A 52 9.17 -16.29 -19.38
C ASP A 52 9.55 -15.37 -18.21
N TYR A 53 9.04 -15.68 -17.00
CA TYR A 53 9.05 -14.72 -15.89
C TYR A 53 9.89 -15.15 -14.69
N TYR A 54 10.15 -16.44 -14.49
CA TYR A 54 10.79 -16.94 -13.27
C TYR A 54 12.19 -17.52 -13.50
N ASP A 55 13.12 -17.15 -12.63
CA ASP A 55 14.38 -17.87 -12.49
C ASP A 55 14.17 -19.11 -11.62
N PHE A 56 14.19 -20.30 -12.24
CA PHE A 56 13.97 -21.56 -11.52
C PHE A 56 15.11 -22.00 -10.60
N GLN A 57 16.24 -21.27 -10.55
CA GLN A 57 17.24 -21.45 -9.51
C GLN A 57 16.85 -20.75 -8.20
N VAL A 58 16.10 -19.65 -8.32
CA VAL A 58 15.51 -18.90 -7.19
C VAL A 58 14.17 -19.53 -6.80
N ASN A 59 13.26 -19.62 -7.75
CA ASN A 59 11.90 -20.15 -7.57
C ASN A 59 11.84 -21.59 -8.08
N ARG A 60 12.27 -22.54 -7.25
CA ARG A 60 12.38 -23.95 -7.66
C ARG A 60 11.00 -24.61 -7.81
N PRO A 61 10.76 -25.40 -8.87
CA PRO A 61 9.58 -26.26 -8.96
C PRO A 61 9.55 -27.30 -7.83
N THR A 62 8.37 -27.60 -7.33
CA THR A 62 8.17 -28.56 -6.24
C THR A 62 7.71 -29.89 -6.79
N VAL A 63 8.41 -30.97 -6.42
CA VAL A 63 8.02 -32.34 -6.74
C VAL A 63 7.16 -32.93 -5.61
N TRP A 64 6.10 -33.63 -5.97
CA TRP A 64 5.23 -34.31 -5.00
C TRP A 64 4.63 -35.60 -5.59
N LEU A 65 3.96 -36.40 -4.75
CA LEU A 65 3.34 -37.67 -5.12
C LEU A 65 1.82 -37.58 -5.01
N ASP A 66 1.12 -37.85 -6.09
CA ASP A 66 -0.34 -37.96 -6.16
C ASP A 66 -0.75 -39.41 -6.38
N GLY A 67 -1.26 -40.09 -5.35
CA GLY A 67 -1.60 -41.52 -5.46
C GLY A 67 -0.42 -42.40 -5.93
N GLY A 68 0.82 -41.99 -5.62
CA GLY A 68 2.05 -42.66 -6.07
C GLY A 68 2.59 -42.21 -7.43
N VAL A 69 1.87 -41.35 -8.16
CA VAL A 69 2.34 -40.74 -9.42
C VAL A 69 3.12 -39.46 -9.11
N ARG A 70 4.36 -39.37 -9.59
CA ARG A 70 5.19 -38.17 -9.41
C ARG A 70 4.64 -37.01 -10.25
N ARG A 71 4.41 -35.87 -9.60
CA ARG A 71 3.98 -34.61 -10.21
C ARG A 71 5.00 -33.52 -9.89
N ILE A 72 5.06 -32.52 -10.77
CA ILE A 72 5.85 -31.31 -10.57
C ILE A 72 4.89 -30.14 -10.67
N THR A 73 4.91 -29.27 -9.67
CA THR A 73 4.22 -27.99 -9.69
C THR A 73 5.25 -26.91 -9.98
N TRP A 74 5.03 -26.19 -11.08
CA TRP A 74 5.85 -25.03 -11.45
C TRP A 74 5.31 -23.77 -10.75
N PRO A 75 6.19 -22.88 -10.28
CA PRO A 75 5.78 -21.56 -9.79
C PRO A 75 5.15 -20.77 -10.95
N THR A 76 4.03 -20.13 -10.71
CA THR A 76 3.33 -19.33 -11.72
C THR A 76 2.35 -18.37 -11.03
N THR A 77 1.99 -17.31 -11.74
CA THR A 77 0.89 -16.42 -11.38
C THR A 77 -0.39 -16.97 -11.98
N ARG A 78 -1.37 -17.25 -11.13
CA ARG A 78 -2.68 -17.75 -11.53
C ARG A 78 -3.71 -16.64 -11.44
N LEU A 79 -4.66 -16.68 -12.36
CA LEU A 79 -5.84 -15.84 -12.32
C LEU A 79 -7.07 -16.73 -12.14
N SER A 80 -7.90 -16.38 -11.16
CA SER A 80 -9.19 -17.00 -10.92
C SER A 80 -10.29 -15.95 -10.89
N VAL A 81 -11.53 -16.39 -11.10
CA VAL A 81 -12.72 -15.54 -10.89
C VAL A 81 -13.55 -16.09 -9.75
N VAL A 82 -14.00 -15.18 -8.89
CA VAL A 82 -15.01 -15.43 -7.86
C VAL A 82 -16.15 -14.44 -8.01
N ARG A 83 -17.36 -14.86 -7.63
CA ARG A 83 -18.55 -14.00 -7.58
C ARG A 83 -18.96 -13.75 -6.14
N VAL A 84 -18.95 -12.50 -5.74
CA VAL A 84 -19.50 -12.04 -4.46
C VAL A 84 -20.97 -11.66 -4.68
N THR A 85 -21.87 -12.08 -3.80
CA THR A 85 -23.32 -11.84 -3.94
C THR A 85 -23.89 -10.82 -2.97
N GLU A 86 -23.16 -10.49 -1.90
CA GLU A 86 -23.57 -9.57 -0.84
C GLU A 86 -22.52 -8.46 -0.65
N PRO A 87 -22.92 -7.20 -0.42
CA PRO A 87 -24.30 -6.69 -0.38
C PRO A 87 -24.94 -6.59 -1.78
N LYS A 88 -24.15 -6.61 -2.85
CA LYS A 88 -24.59 -6.64 -4.24
C LYS A 88 -23.68 -7.58 -5.06
N PRO A 89 -24.17 -8.12 -6.19
CA PRO A 89 -23.34 -8.93 -7.09
C PRO A 89 -22.17 -8.13 -7.65
N ARG A 90 -20.95 -8.67 -7.51
CA ARG A 90 -19.71 -8.21 -8.14
C ARG A 90 -18.79 -9.40 -8.36
N ASP A 91 -18.00 -9.36 -9.42
CA ASP A 91 -16.94 -10.35 -9.67
C ASP A 91 -15.57 -9.81 -9.27
N LEU A 92 -14.76 -10.69 -8.66
CA LEU A 92 -13.36 -10.41 -8.40
C LEU A 92 -12.50 -11.30 -9.30
N VAL A 93 -11.59 -10.68 -10.05
CA VAL A 93 -10.52 -11.36 -10.77
C VAL A 93 -9.32 -11.43 -9.84
N LEU A 94 -9.10 -12.58 -9.22
CA LEU A 94 -8.03 -12.77 -8.26
C LEU A 94 -6.74 -13.13 -8.98
N VAL A 95 -5.67 -12.41 -8.72
CA VAL A 95 -4.33 -12.67 -9.25
C VAL A 95 -3.42 -13.02 -8.07
N ARG A 96 -2.93 -14.26 -8.04
CA ARG A 96 -2.01 -14.73 -7.00
C ARG A 96 -0.82 -15.42 -7.64
N GLY A 97 0.38 -14.98 -7.27
CA GLY A 97 1.62 -15.55 -7.77
C GLY A 97 2.82 -15.15 -6.95
N ILE A 98 4.00 -15.49 -7.45
CA ILE A 98 5.27 -15.03 -6.90
C ILE A 98 5.69 -13.79 -7.70
N GLU A 99 6.40 -12.85 -7.07
CA GLU A 99 7.03 -11.76 -7.81
C GLU A 99 7.91 -12.31 -8.97
N PRO A 100 7.69 -11.87 -10.22
CA PRO A 100 8.48 -12.36 -11.35
C PRO A 100 9.95 -12.01 -11.17
N SER A 101 10.87 -12.84 -11.64
CA SER A 101 12.31 -12.58 -11.56
C SER A 101 12.79 -11.64 -12.67
N MET A 102 12.09 -11.59 -13.80
CA MET A 102 12.49 -10.84 -14.98
C MET A 102 11.30 -10.42 -15.84
N ARG A 103 11.55 -9.58 -16.86
CA ARG A 103 10.55 -9.12 -17.84
C ARG A 103 9.30 -8.44 -17.23
N TRP A 104 9.46 -7.70 -16.14
CA TRP A 104 8.34 -7.10 -15.40
C TRP A 104 7.39 -6.26 -16.26
N ARG A 105 7.92 -5.51 -17.25
CA ARG A 105 7.08 -4.76 -18.19
C ARG A 105 6.14 -5.66 -18.99
N SER A 106 6.65 -6.77 -19.52
CA SER A 106 5.84 -7.75 -20.26
C SER A 106 4.84 -8.44 -19.33
N TYR A 107 5.28 -8.80 -18.13
CA TYR A 107 4.43 -9.41 -17.10
C TYR A 107 3.23 -8.51 -16.75
N CYS A 108 3.48 -7.23 -16.45
CA CYS A 108 2.42 -6.27 -16.16
C CYS A 108 1.50 -6.05 -17.36
N ASN A 109 2.04 -5.96 -18.58
CA ASN A 109 1.24 -5.84 -19.79
C ASN A 109 0.33 -7.06 -20.03
N GLU A 110 0.78 -8.26 -19.68
CA GLU A 110 -0.04 -9.47 -19.79
C GLU A 110 -1.19 -9.46 -18.78
N LEU A 111 -0.93 -9.07 -17.53
CA LEU A 111 -1.98 -8.86 -16.52
C LEU A 111 -2.98 -7.78 -16.94
N LEU A 112 -2.50 -6.66 -17.48
CA LEU A 112 -3.35 -5.59 -18.01
C LEU A 112 -4.14 -6.02 -19.25
N GLY A 113 -3.59 -6.94 -20.05
CA GLY A 113 -4.33 -7.59 -21.14
C GLY A 113 -5.56 -8.32 -20.61
N PHE A 114 -5.39 -9.14 -19.56
CA PHE A 114 -6.53 -9.80 -18.90
C PHE A 114 -7.49 -8.78 -18.28
N ALA A 115 -6.98 -7.74 -17.61
CA ALA A 115 -7.83 -6.70 -17.04
C ALA A 115 -8.71 -6.03 -18.10
N HIS A 116 -8.12 -5.72 -19.26
CA HIS A 116 -8.82 -5.11 -20.38
C HIS A 116 -9.87 -6.04 -20.99
N GLU A 117 -9.50 -7.29 -21.30
CA GLU A 117 -10.40 -8.28 -21.91
C GLU A 117 -11.58 -8.65 -20.98
N LEU A 118 -11.37 -8.61 -19.67
CA LEU A 118 -12.39 -8.89 -18.65
C LEU A 118 -13.19 -7.64 -18.24
N GLY A 119 -12.86 -6.46 -18.76
CA GLY A 119 -13.57 -5.21 -18.46
C GLY A 119 -13.38 -4.70 -17.03
N VAL A 120 -12.23 -5.00 -16.40
CA VAL A 120 -11.91 -4.59 -15.02
C VAL A 120 -11.96 -3.07 -14.87
N GLU A 121 -12.69 -2.60 -13.85
CA GLU A 121 -12.88 -1.17 -13.58
C GLU A 121 -11.89 -0.61 -12.56
N LEU A 122 -11.32 -1.48 -11.72
CA LEU A 122 -10.37 -1.14 -10.66
C LEU A 122 -9.42 -2.30 -10.42
N VAL A 123 -8.13 -2.00 -10.26
CA VAL A 123 -7.11 -2.94 -9.78
C VAL A 123 -6.78 -2.61 -8.33
N VAL A 124 -6.90 -3.58 -7.43
CA VAL A 124 -6.47 -3.47 -6.03
C VAL A 124 -5.28 -4.39 -5.82
N ILE A 125 -4.13 -3.85 -5.46
CA ILE A 125 -2.89 -4.60 -5.22
C ILE A 125 -2.67 -4.70 -3.72
N LEU A 126 -2.60 -5.91 -3.19
CA LEU A 126 -2.32 -6.15 -1.77
C LEU A 126 -0.82 -6.38 -1.58
N GLY A 127 -0.29 -5.76 -0.54
CA GLY A 127 1.09 -5.96 -0.10
C GLY A 127 1.19 -5.93 1.43
N ALA A 128 2.31 -6.42 1.93
CA ALA A 128 2.67 -6.35 3.33
C ALA A 128 4.16 -6.03 3.45
N LEU A 129 4.49 -5.09 4.33
CA LEU A 129 5.85 -4.63 4.54
C LEU A 129 6.23 -4.75 6.01
N LEU A 130 7.52 -4.87 6.29
CA LEU A 130 8.02 -4.80 7.65
C LEU A 130 7.99 -3.34 8.11
N GLY A 131 7.34 -3.10 9.25
CA GLY A 131 7.17 -1.77 9.82
C GLY A 131 7.31 -1.75 11.33
N ASP A 132 7.27 -0.53 11.86
CA ASP A 132 7.26 -0.22 13.28
C ASP A 132 5.84 -0.28 13.81
N ALA A 133 5.29 -1.50 13.86
CA ALA A 133 3.96 -1.78 14.38
C ALA A 133 4.04 -2.76 15.56
N PRO A 134 3.34 -2.51 16.68
CA PRO A 134 3.23 -3.46 17.77
C PRO A 134 2.24 -4.58 17.40
N HIS A 135 2.66 -5.84 17.59
CA HIS A 135 1.81 -7.01 17.32
C HIS A 135 0.56 -7.09 18.21
N SER A 136 0.52 -6.34 19.31
CA SER A 136 -0.55 -6.31 20.31
C SER A 136 -1.69 -5.33 19.99
N ARG A 137 -1.52 -4.46 18.99
CA ARG A 137 -2.54 -3.48 18.53
C ARG A 137 -3.11 -3.86 17.15
N PRO A 138 -4.16 -3.20 16.65
CA PRO A 138 -4.63 -3.41 15.27
C PRO A 138 -3.50 -3.16 14.26
N VAL A 139 -3.43 -4.00 13.22
CA VAL A 139 -2.41 -3.87 12.16
C VAL A 139 -2.74 -2.64 11.33
N PRO A 140 -1.84 -1.64 11.22
CA PRO A 140 -2.04 -0.51 10.34
C PRO A 140 -2.07 -0.98 8.88
N VAL A 141 -3.11 -0.56 8.15
CA VAL A 141 -3.21 -0.79 6.71
C VAL A 141 -3.36 0.56 6.01
N SER A 142 -2.34 0.97 5.27
CA SER A 142 -2.42 2.16 4.42
C SER A 142 -2.97 1.80 3.05
N GLY A 143 -3.77 2.72 2.48
CA GLY A 143 -4.21 2.63 1.10
C GLY A 143 -3.61 3.78 0.32
N VAL A 144 -2.89 3.46 -0.75
CA VAL A 144 -2.16 4.44 -1.55
C VAL A 144 -2.52 4.34 -3.03
N THR A 145 -2.46 5.46 -3.73
CA THR A 145 -2.53 5.50 -5.19
C THR A 145 -1.65 6.61 -5.74
N SER A 146 -1.28 6.52 -7.02
CA SER A 146 -0.55 7.56 -7.75
C SER A 146 -1.49 8.52 -8.48
N ASP A 147 -2.80 8.28 -8.45
CA ASP A 147 -3.82 9.14 -9.02
C ASP A 147 -4.41 10.06 -7.93
N ALA A 148 -4.13 11.36 -8.01
CA ALA A 148 -4.58 12.35 -7.03
C ALA A 148 -6.11 12.56 -7.02
N ASP A 149 -6.81 12.25 -8.10
CA ASP A 149 -8.27 12.31 -8.15
C ASP A 149 -8.85 11.09 -7.43
N LEU A 150 -8.33 9.90 -7.74
CA LEU A 150 -8.72 8.65 -7.08
C LEU A 150 -8.43 8.68 -5.58
N ALA A 151 -7.27 9.23 -5.18
CA ALA A 151 -6.91 9.41 -3.77
C ALA A 151 -7.96 10.22 -3.02
N ARG A 152 -8.43 11.32 -3.60
CA ARG A 152 -9.48 12.16 -2.99
C ARG A 152 -10.85 11.50 -3.00
N THR A 153 -11.19 10.76 -4.06
CA THR A 153 -12.49 10.10 -4.18
C THR A 153 -12.64 8.93 -3.19
N LEU A 154 -11.56 8.20 -2.94
CA LEU A 154 -11.56 7.01 -2.09
C LEU A 154 -10.98 7.25 -0.69
N ASP A 155 -10.66 8.51 -0.34
CA ASP A 155 -10.04 8.89 0.94
C ASP A 155 -8.74 8.08 1.22
N LEU A 156 -7.86 8.05 0.22
CA LEU A 156 -6.59 7.35 0.23
C LEU A 156 -5.42 8.34 0.23
N GLU A 157 -4.25 7.85 0.57
CA GLU A 157 -3.02 8.63 0.51
C GLU A 157 -2.47 8.68 -0.93
N GLU A 158 -2.03 9.87 -1.35
CA GLU A 158 -1.26 10.00 -2.58
C GLU A 158 0.18 9.52 -2.32
N SER A 159 0.64 8.54 -3.10
CA SER A 159 2.00 8.02 -2.96
C SER A 159 3.04 9.06 -3.35
N ARG A 160 4.00 9.32 -2.45
CA ARG A 160 5.14 10.23 -2.66
C ARG A 160 6.49 9.53 -2.48
N TYR A 161 6.47 8.20 -2.46
CA TYR A 161 7.66 7.40 -2.22
C TYR A 161 8.64 7.48 -3.38
N GLU A 162 9.92 7.70 -3.07
CA GLU A 162 11.04 7.61 -4.01
C GLU A 162 12.05 6.58 -3.49
N GLY A 163 12.36 5.57 -4.30
CA GLY A 163 13.30 4.51 -3.94
C GLY A 163 13.10 3.23 -4.73
N PRO A 164 13.79 2.14 -4.34
CA PRO A 164 13.57 0.81 -4.93
C PRO A 164 12.11 0.37 -4.78
N THR A 165 11.59 -0.30 -5.81
CA THR A 165 10.23 -0.83 -5.81
C THR A 165 10.20 -2.27 -6.33
N GLY A 166 9.15 -3.00 -5.94
CA GLY A 166 8.86 -4.34 -6.42
C GLY A 166 7.82 -4.35 -7.53
N ILE A 167 7.34 -5.53 -7.86
CA ILE A 167 6.31 -5.72 -8.89
C ILE A 167 5.01 -4.99 -8.56
N VAL A 168 4.70 -4.79 -7.28
CA VAL A 168 3.52 -4.03 -6.82
C VAL A 168 3.56 -2.59 -7.36
N GLY A 169 4.68 -1.89 -7.18
CA GLY A 169 4.81 -0.51 -7.67
C GLY A 169 4.89 -0.44 -9.19
N VAL A 170 5.53 -1.43 -9.84
CA VAL A 170 5.59 -1.48 -11.31
C VAL A 170 4.21 -1.77 -11.92
N LEU A 171 3.40 -2.63 -11.31
CA LEU A 171 2.04 -2.87 -11.77
C LEU A 171 1.16 -1.63 -11.56
N GLN A 172 1.27 -0.96 -10.41
CA GLN A 172 0.55 0.29 -10.16
C GLN A 172 0.89 1.37 -11.21
N GLU A 173 2.17 1.54 -11.54
CA GLU A 173 2.60 2.48 -12.59
C GLU A 173 2.08 2.08 -13.98
N ALA A 174 2.12 0.77 -14.30
CA ALA A 174 1.61 0.27 -15.57
C ALA A 174 0.10 0.49 -15.70
N CYS A 175 -0.68 0.30 -14.62
CA CYS A 175 -2.11 0.64 -14.56
C CYS A 175 -2.34 2.13 -14.84
N ALA A 176 -1.57 3.02 -14.19
CA ALA A 176 -1.68 4.46 -14.40
C ALA A 176 -1.39 4.84 -15.86
N HIS A 177 -0.35 4.26 -16.47
CA HIS A 177 -0.04 4.46 -17.89
C HIS A 177 -1.12 3.91 -18.83
N ALA A 178 -1.78 2.83 -18.46
CA ALA A 178 -2.89 2.25 -19.23
C ALA A 178 -4.24 2.96 -18.98
N GLY A 179 -4.31 3.91 -18.04
CA GLY A 179 -5.55 4.58 -17.65
C GLY A 179 -6.52 3.68 -16.88
N VAL A 180 -6.02 2.61 -16.25
CA VAL A 180 -6.80 1.72 -15.38
C VAL A 180 -6.65 2.21 -13.94
N PRO A 181 -7.75 2.56 -13.24
CA PRO A 181 -7.69 2.93 -11.83
C PRO A 181 -7.02 1.84 -11.00
N ALA A 182 -6.06 2.22 -10.16
CA ALA A 182 -5.34 1.29 -9.30
C ALA A 182 -5.09 1.83 -7.90
N VAL A 183 -5.26 0.96 -6.91
CA VAL A 183 -5.02 1.21 -5.48
C VAL A 183 -4.13 0.12 -4.94
N THR A 184 -3.21 0.47 -4.06
CA THR A 184 -2.38 -0.48 -3.33
C THR A 184 -2.71 -0.42 -1.84
N LEU A 185 -2.95 -1.56 -1.21
CA LEU A 185 -3.12 -1.68 0.25
C LEU A 185 -1.88 -2.33 0.86
N TRP A 186 -1.30 -1.69 1.89
CA TRP A 186 -0.11 -2.17 2.58
C TRP A 186 -0.37 -2.42 4.05
N ALA A 187 -0.21 -3.68 4.49
CA ALA A 187 -0.21 -4.01 5.91
C ALA A 187 1.19 -3.84 6.51
N ALA A 188 1.28 -3.15 7.65
CA ALA A 188 2.51 -2.99 8.42
C ALA A 188 2.71 -4.19 9.37
N VAL A 189 3.53 -5.14 8.97
CA VAL A 189 3.88 -6.33 9.75
C VAL A 189 5.02 -5.99 10.73
N PRO A 190 4.91 -6.36 12.02
CA PRO A 190 5.99 -6.13 12.98
C PRO A 190 7.29 -6.81 12.52
N HIS A 191 8.37 -6.03 12.36
CA HIS A 191 9.63 -6.55 11.82
C HIS A 191 10.29 -7.65 12.68
N TYR A 192 10.00 -7.68 13.98
CA TYR A 192 10.49 -8.73 14.89
C TYR A 192 9.69 -10.04 14.79
N VAL A 193 8.55 -10.07 14.10
CA VAL A 193 7.79 -11.29 13.75
C VAL A 193 7.36 -11.27 12.29
N ALA A 194 8.36 -11.29 11.42
CA ALA A 194 8.19 -11.27 9.97
C ALA A 194 7.90 -12.65 9.34
N GLN A 195 8.09 -13.74 10.09
CA GLN A 195 8.02 -15.10 9.54
C GLN A 195 6.57 -15.48 9.20
N PRO A 196 6.29 -16.01 8.00
CA PRO A 196 4.99 -16.54 7.68
C PRO A 196 4.62 -17.77 8.55
N PRO A 197 3.33 -17.99 8.82
CA PRO A 197 2.19 -17.16 8.42
C PRO A 197 1.89 -16.00 9.38
N ASN A 198 1.34 -14.90 8.87
CA ASN A 198 0.77 -13.82 9.67
C ASN A 198 -0.74 -13.64 9.37
N PRO A 199 -1.63 -14.45 9.98
CA PRO A 199 -3.07 -14.39 9.74
C PRO A 199 -3.69 -13.07 10.22
N LYS A 200 -3.07 -12.40 11.21
CA LYS A 200 -3.54 -11.11 11.71
C LYS A 200 -3.40 -10.00 10.65
N ALA A 201 -2.29 -10.00 9.91
CA ALA A 201 -2.09 -9.06 8.81
C ALA A 201 -2.98 -9.39 7.60
N SER A 202 -3.17 -10.67 7.26
CA SER A 202 -4.14 -11.08 6.23
C SER A 202 -5.56 -10.63 6.55
N LEU A 203 -6.00 -10.82 7.80
CA LEU A 203 -7.32 -10.38 8.26
C LEU A 203 -7.47 -8.86 8.16
N ALA A 204 -6.43 -8.09 8.50
CA ALA A 204 -6.46 -6.63 8.37
C ALA A 204 -6.57 -6.18 6.91
N LEU A 205 -5.86 -6.83 5.97
CA LEU A 205 -5.98 -6.57 4.54
C LEU A 205 -7.39 -6.90 4.02
N ILE A 206 -7.97 -8.02 4.46
CA ILE A 206 -9.34 -8.41 4.11
C ILE A 206 -10.34 -7.37 4.59
N ASN A 207 -10.24 -6.92 5.84
CA ASN A 207 -11.14 -5.90 6.39
C ASN A 207 -11.01 -4.58 5.60
N LYS A 208 -9.78 -4.17 5.26
CA LYS A 208 -9.57 -2.94 4.47
C LYS A 208 -10.08 -3.07 3.04
N LEU A 209 -9.96 -4.26 2.43
CA LEU A 209 -10.52 -4.56 1.12
C LEU A 209 -12.06 -4.56 1.15
N GLU A 210 -12.65 -5.10 2.22
CA GLU A 210 -14.09 -5.07 2.48
C GLU A 210 -14.60 -3.63 2.50
N ASP A 211 -13.95 -2.75 3.27
CA ASP A 211 -14.27 -1.32 3.34
C ASP A 211 -14.11 -0.62 1.99
N LEU A 212 -13.01 -0.89 1.28
CA LEU A 212 -12.69 -0.24 0.00
C LEU A 212 -13.70 -0.59 -1.10
N LEU A 213 -14.14 -1.85 -1.14
CA LEU A 213 -15.00 -2.37 -2.20
C LEU A 213 -16.49 -2.45 -1.82
N ASP A 214 -16.85 -2.06 -0.59
CA ASP A 214 -18.20 -2.21 -0.01
C ASP A 214 -18.71 -3.66 -0.16
N LEU A 215 -17.88 -4.62 0.25
CA LEU A 215 -18.19 -6.05 0.17
C LEU A 215 -18.57 -6.62 1.54
N ARG A 216 -18.95 -7.91 1.56
CA ARG A 216 -18.92 -8.72 2.77
C ARG A 216 -18.05 -9.94 2.53
N ILE A 217 -16.94 -10.03 3.24
CA ILE A 217 -15.94 -11.08 3.14
C ILE A 217 -16.00 -11.91 4.42
N PRO A 218 -16.58 -13.12 4.38
CA PRO A 218 -16.58 -14.00 5.55
C PRO A 218 -15.14 -14.25 6.02
N PRO A 219 -14.79 -13.96 7.28
CA PRO A 219 -13.42 -14.13 7.75
C PRO A 219 -13.02 -15.60 7.95
N GLY A 220 -13.98 -16.54 7.97
CA GLY A 220 -13.70 -17.95 8.26
C GLY A 220 -12.98 -18.10 9.61
N GLU A 221 -11.94 -18.93 9.64
CA GLU A 221 -11.10 -19.17 10.81
C GLU A 221 -10.01 -18.09 11.02
N LEU A 222 -9.89 -17.10 10.13
CA LEU A 222 -8.82 -16.09 10.22
C LEU A 222 -8.88 -15.27 11.51
N THR A 223 -10.07 -15.12 12.10
CA THR A 223 -10.22 -14.38 13.36
C THR A 223 -9.62 -15.17 14.53
N GLU A 224 -9.91 -16.47 14.59
CA GLU A 224 -9.34 -17.40 15.56
C GLU A 224 -7.83 -17.54 15.36
N ASP A 225 -7.37 -17.69 14.12
CA ASP A 225 -5.96 -17.82 13.76
C ASP A 225 -5.18 -16.55 14.10
N ALA A 226 -5.72 -15.36 13.82
CA ALA A 226 -5.11 -14.08 14.21
C ALA A 226 -4.96 -13.95 15.72
N ARG A 227 -5.96 -14.40 16.50
CA ARG A 227 -5.91 -14.39 17.96
C ARG A 227 -4.89 -15.39 18.51
N ALA A 228 -4.85 -16.60 17.95
CA ALA A 228 -3.88 -17.63 18.34
C ALA A 228 -2.44 -17.17 18.02
N TRP A 229 -2.24 -16.58 16.85
CA TRP A 229 -0.97 -15.98 16.44
C TRP A 229 -0.54 -14.89 17.43
N GLN A 230 -1.42 -13.93 17.76
CA GLN A 230 -1.09 -12.86 18.68
C GLN A 230 -0.68 -13.40 20.06
N LEU A 231 -1.43 -14.36 20.62
CA LEU A 231 -1.07 -14.98 21.90
C LEU A 231 0.28 -15.69 21.87
N GLY A 232 0.65 -16.28 20.74
CA GLY A 232 1.96 -16.89 20.54
C GLY A 232 3.07 -15.85 20.52
N VAL A 233 2.86 -14.72 19.84
CA VAL A 233 3.83 -13.61 19.82
C VAL A 233 3.94 -12.95 21.19
N ASP A 234 2.83 -12.74 21.90
CA ASP A 234 2.83 -12.17 23.26
C ASP A 234 3.74 -12.99 24.19
N GLN A 235 3.67 -14.33 24.09
CA GLN A 235 4.51 -15.24 24.88
C GLN A 235 5.99 -15.10 24.53
N LEU A 236 6.33 -15.12 23.24
CA LEU A 236 7.72 -14.99 22.77
C LEU A 236 8.32 -13.63 23.13
N ALA A 237 7.55 -12.55 22.98
CA ALA A 237 7.99 -11.20 23.33
C ALA A 237 8.20 -11.04 24.84
N ALA A 238 7.41 -11.72 25.68
CA ALA A 238 7.56 -11.68 27.13
C ALA A 238 8.79 -12.44 27.67
N GLU A 239 9.39 -13.33 26.87
CA GLU A 239 10.61 -14.05 27.23
C GLU A 239 11.87 -13.18 27.11
N ASP A 240 11.81 -12.08 26.35
CA ASP A 240 12.91 -11.15 26.12
C ASP A 240 12.54 -9.73 26.57
N SER A 241 13.19 -9.25 27.63
CA SER A 241 12.91 -7.93 28.20
C SER A 241 13.20 -6.77 27.24
N GLU A 242 14.20 -6.91 26.35
CA GLU A 242 14.51 -5.85 25.38
C GLU A 242 13.40 -5.76 24.32
N VAL A 243 12.89 -6.91 23.86
CA VAL A 243 11.75 -6.97 22.94
C VAL A 243 10.49 -6.42 23.61
N ALA A 244 10.22 -6.79 24.86
CA ALA A 244 9.05 -6.30 25.59
C ALA A 244 9.07 -4.77 25.77
N GLU A 245 10.21 -4.19 26.16
CA GLU A 245 10.37 -2.73 26.26
C GLU A 245 10.20 -2.04 24.91
N TYR A 246 10.71 -2.65 23.84
CA TYR A 246 10.57 -2.12 22.49
C TYR A 246 9.12 -2.17 21.99
N VAL A 247 8.40 -3.28 22.22
CA VAL A 247 6.97 -3.39 21.92
C VAL A 247 6.18 -2.31 22.66
N GLN A 248 6.48 -2.06 23.93
CA GLN A 248 5.82 -0.99 24.68
C GLN A 248 6.04 0.39 24.04
N GLN A 249 7.25 0.69 23.57
CA GLN A 249 7.52 1.96 22.87
C GLN A 249 6.71 2.08 21.58
N LEU A 250 6.57 1.00 20.81
CA LEU A 250 5.75 0.96 19.61
C LEU A 250 4.26 1.16 19.92
N GLU A 251 3.77 0.55 21.00
CA GLU A 251 2.40 0.75 21.50
C GLU A 251 2.14 2.21 21.86
N GLU A 252 3.04 2.83 22.63
CA GLU A 252 2.91 4.24 23.02
C GLU A 252 2.93 5.16 21.79
N ALA A 253 3.78 4.89 20.81
CA ALA A 253 3.86 5.65 19.57
C ALA A 253 2.57 5.54 18.74
N GLN A 254 2.03 4.31 18.56
CA GLN A 254 0.80 4.09 17.82
C GLN A 254 -0.41 4.69 18.54
N ASP A 255 -0.58 4.41 19.83
CA ASP A 255 -1.71 4.90 20.63
C ASP A 255 -1.72 6.45 20.64
N THR A 256 -0.55 7.10 20.63
CA THR A 256 -0.43 8.56 20.54
C THR A 256 -0.87 9.09 19.16
N ALA A 257 -0.50 8.40 18.08
CA ALA A 257 -0.88 8.80 16.72
C ALA A 257 -2.39 8.66 16.45
N GLU A 258 -3.05 7.71 17.11
CA GLU A 258 -4.50 7.49 16.99
C GLU A 258 -5.36 8.46 17.83
N LEU A 259 -4.74 9.28 18.70
CA LEU A 259 -5.48 10.27 19.48
C LEU A 259 -6.12 11.34 18.56
N PRO A 260 -7.43 11.67 18.74
CA PRO A 260 -8.10 12.69 17.94
C PRO A 260 -7.41 14.07 17.96
N GLU A 261 -6.72 14.38 19.06
CA GLU A 261 -5.96 15.61 19.29
C GLU A 261 -4.65 15.66 18.48
N ALA A 262 -4.13 14.52 18.03
CA ALA A 262 -2.95 14.40 17.19
C ALA A 262 -3.28 14.52 15.68
N SER A 263 -4.56 14.54 15.29
CA SER A 263 -4.95 14.77 13.89
C SER A 263 -4.49 16.16 13.42
N GLY A 264 -3.97 16.25 12.19
CA GLY A 264 -3.50 17.52 11.61
C GLY A 264 -4.54 18.64 11.68
N ASP A 265 -5.82 18.28 11.59
CA ASP A 265 -6.96 19.20 11.73
C ASP A 265 -7.20 19.69 13.17
N ALA A 266 -6.89 18.89 14.20
CA ALA A 266 -6.97 19.32 15.60
C ALA A 266 -5.80 20.25 15.95
N ILE A 267 -4.59 19.91 15.49
CA ILE A 267 -3.39 20.74 15.64
C ILE A 267 -3.56 22.07 14.89
N ALA A 268 -4.09 22.05 13.67
CA ALA A 268 -4.41 23.26 12.91
C ALA A 268 -5.48 24.12 13.62
N ARG A 269 -6.54 23.50 14.15
CA ARG A 269 -7.58 24.21 14.94
C ARG A 269 -7.03 24.82 16.23
N GLU A 270 -6.09 24.16 16.90
CA GLU A 270 -5.44 24.71 18.10
C GLU A 270 -4.45 25.83 17.75
N PHE A 271 -3.70 25.69 16.65
CA PHE A 271 -2.82 26.71 16.11
C PHE A 271 -3.60 27.97 15.69
N GLU A 272 -4.73 27.82 15.01
CA GLU A 272 -5.63 28.94 14.70
C GLU A 272 -6.21 29.60 15.97
N ARG A 273 -6.58 28.83 16.99
CA ARG A 273 -6.99 29.37 18.30
C ARG A 273 -5.87 30.10 19.03
N TYR A 274 -4.63 29.64 18.87
CA TYR A 274 -3.45 30.28 19.44
C TYR A 274 -3.14 31.61 18.74
N LEU A 275 -3.21 31.66 17.41
CA LEU A 275 -3.05 32.89 16.64
C LEU A 275 -4.16 33.91 16.94
N ARG A 276 -5.43 33.48 17.03
CA ARG A 276 -6.55 34.35 17.45
C ARG A 276 -6.40 34.89 18.88
N ARG A 277 -5.77 34.12 19.79
CA ARG A 277 -5.44 34.60 21.15
C ARG A 277 -4.33 35.65 21.15
N ARG A 278 -3.40 35.58 20.19
CA ARG A 278 -2.34 36.58 20.02
C ARG A 278 -2.84 37.87 19.39
N ASP A 279 -3.77 37.79 18.44
CA ASP A 279 -4.41 38.98 17.85
C ASP A 279 -5.34 39.71 18.82
N ASN A 280 -5.90 39.00 19.82
CA ASN A 280 -6.69 39.60 20.90
C ASN A 280 -5.85 40.14 22.07
N LEU A 281 -4.54 39.84 22.12
CA LEU A 281 -3.59 40.50 23.00
C LEU A 281 -2.89 41.62 22.23
N GLY A 282 -3.62 42.73 22.06
CA GLY A 282 -3.07 43.97 21.49
C GLY A 282 -1.82 44.47 22.25
N PRO A 283 -0.99 45.30 21.60
CA PRO A 283 0.36 45.60 22.05
C PRO A 283 0.37 46.37 23.38
N THR A 284 0.76 45.70 24.46
CA THR A 284 1.42 46.34 25.60
C THR A 284 2.89 46.51 25.24
N GLY A 285 3.22 47.61 24.55
CA GLY A 285 4.58 48.00 24.22
C GLY A 285 4.66 49.51 24.21
N GLU A 286 5.48 50.04 25.10
CA GLU A 286 5.64 51.45 25.45
C GLU A 286 5.89 52.36 24.23
N LYS A 287 5.36 53.58 24.30
CA LYS A 287 5.65 54.66 23.35
C LYS A 287 7.11 55.11 23.48
N PRO A 288 7.89 55.18 22.39
CA PRO A 288 9.11 55.98 22.36
C PRO A 288 8.78 57.46 22.12
N VAL A 289 9.59 58.31 22.73
CA VAL A 289 9.47 59.77 22.86
C VAL A 289 9.76 60.51 21.54
N SER A 290 9.11 61.67 21.41
CA SER A 290 9.20 62.69 20.35
C SER A 290 10.59 63.04 19.82
N GLY A 291 10.67 63.32 18.51
CA GLY A 291 11.85 63.87 17.86
C GLY A 291 12.09 65.38 18.07
N HIS A 292 13.30 65.81 17.71
CA HIS A 292 13.66 67.19 17.38
C HIS A 292 14.58 67.20 16.14
N ALA A 293 14.14 67.95 15.12
CA ALA A 293 14.88 68.80 14.14
C ALA A 293 16.11 68.19 13.39
N THR A 294 16.36 68.39 12.09
CA THR A 294 16.10 69.54 11.19
C THR A 294 16.61 69.22 9.76
N ALA A 295 16.10 69.97 8.77
CA ALA A 295 16.72 70.38 7.48
C ALA A 295 16.97 69.29 6.40
N GLU A 296 16.22 69.28 5.29
CA GLU A 296 16.37 70.05 4.03
C GLU A 296 17.05 69.22 2.90
N ARG A 297 16.31 69.09 1.78
CA ARG A 297 16.68 68.57 0.44
C ARG A 297 17.43 69.67 -0.36
N PRO A 298 18.00 69.50 -1.59
CA PRO A 298 17.87 68.44 -2.63
C PRO A 298 19.23 68.22 -3.43
N PRO A 299 19.32 67.95 -4.77
CA PRO A 299 18.67 66.99 -5.70
C PRO A 299 19.67 66.14 -6.54
N THR A 300 19.12 65.36 -7.49
CA THR A 300 19.61 64.99 -8.86
C THR A 300 20.12 63.57 -9.14
N ASP A 301 19.38 62.92 -10.06
CA ASP A 301 19.71 61.79 -10.96
C ASP A 301 20.89 62.14 -11.91
N PRO A 302 21.60 61.17 -12.56
CA PRO A 302 21.01 60.23 -13.52
C PRO A 302 21.65 58.80 -13.66
N GLU A 303 20.95 57.90 -14.36
CA GLU A 303 21.43 56.62 -14.95
C GLU A 303 22.44 56.85 -16.14
N PRO A 304 22.95 55.85 -16.93
CA PRO A 304 22.98 54.36 -16.87
C PRO A 304 24.37 53.72 -17.26
N ARG A 305 24.44 52.37 -17.38
CA ARG A 305 25.26 51.48 -18.30
C ARG A 305 25.93 50.30 -17.57
N THR A 306 25.49 49.05 -17.81
CA THR A 306 26.00 48.00 -18.74
C THR A 306 27.50 47.70 -18.66
N ASP A 307 27.85 46.43 -18.33
CA ASP A 307 28.87 45.62 -19.05
C ASP A 307 28.96 44.18 -18.48
N ASN A 308 28.76 43.18 -19.35
CA ASN A 308 29.31 41.81 -19.28
C ASN A 308 30.79 41.86 -19.72
N PRO A 309 31.73 40.92 -19.39
CA PRO A 309 31.78 39.53 -19.92
C PRO A 309 32.69 38.56 -19.07
N PRO A 310 33.38 37.50 -19.58
CA PRO A 310 33.06 36.44 -20.57
C PRO A 310 33.27 34.98 -20.05
N ASP A 311 32.86 34.01 -20.90
CA ASP A 311 33.29 32.59 -20.96
C ASP A 311 34.79 32.40 -21.27
N GLU A 312 35.38 31.25 -20.85
CA GLU A 312 36.37 30.37 -21.56
C GLU A 312 37.13 29.41 -20.59
N PRO A 313 37.88 28.35 -21.03
CA PRO A 313 37.41 27.10 -21.66
C PRO A 313 38.11 25.83 -21.06
N GLU A 314 37.96 24.70 -21.75
CA GLU A 314 38.44 23.32 -21.49
C GLU A 314 39.92 23.12 -21.10
N SER A 315 40.16 22.03 -20.36
CA SER A 315 41.34 21.14 -20.46
C SER A 315 40.95 19.72 -20.11
#